data_AF-A0A349FAN8-F1
#
_entry.id   AF-A0A349FAN8-F1
#
_cell.length_a   1.000
_cell.length_b   1.000
_cell.length_c   1.000
_cell.angle_alpha   90.00
_cell.angle_beta   90.00
_cell.angle_gamma   90.00
#
_symmetry.space_group_name_H-M   'P 1'
#
loop_
_entity.id
_entity.type
_entity.pdbx_description
1 polymer ?
#
loop_
_entity_poly.entity_id
_entity_poly.type
_entity_poly.pdbx_seq_one_letter_code
_entity_poly.pdbx_strand_id
1 'polypeptide(L)'
;AAFAEWSSEFIARNANDSRTQEQRRTQMHAVNPLYMLRNYLIQIAIEAAEDGDYAPLHKLQQVLSEPFTEQEGYAAYAERPPEWGKHLSISCSS
;
A
#
# COMPACT_ATOMS: atom_id res chain seq x y z
N ALA A 1 7.67 25.64 -0.94
CA ALA A 1 6.55 26.58 -1.17
C ALA A 1 5.32 25.87 -1.72
N ALA A 2 5.39 25.20 -2.88
CA ALA A 2 4.22 24.57 -3.53
C ALA A 2 3.38 23.60 -2.65
N PHE A 3 4.00 22.72 -1.85
CA PHE A 3 3.24 21.82 -0.97
C PHE A 3 2.47 22.58 0.11
N ALA A 4 3.04 23.65 0.67
CA ALA A 4 2.39 24.43 1.72
C ALA A 4 1.16 25.18 1.18
N GLU A 5 1.29 25.73 -0.03
CA GLU A 5 0.19 26.39 -0.74
C GLU A 5 -0.94 25.40 -1.05
N TRP A 6 -0.63 24.28 -1.69
CA TRP A 6 -1.59 23.21 -1.95
C TRP A 6 -2.27 22.69 -0.66
N SER A 7 -1.49 22.51 0.42
CA SER A 7 -2.03 22.03 1.69
C SER A 7 -3.00 23.04 2.30
N SER A 8 -2.72 24.33 2.19
CA SER A 8 -3.63 25.39 2.66
C SER A 8 -4.94 25.38 1.89
N GLU A 9 -4.89 25.27 0.56
CA GLU A 9 -6.08 25.16 -0.30
C GLU A 9 -6.90 23.90 0.00
N PHE A 10 -6.23 22.76 0.19
CA PHE A 10 -6.87 21.50 0.54
C PHE A 10 -7.58 21.57 1.90
N ILE A 11 -6.95 22.19 2.91
CA ILE A 11 -7.55 22.41 4.23
C ILE A 11 -8.77 23.33 4.10
N ALA A 12 -8.66 24.44 3.37
CA ALA A 12 -9.76 25.37 3.14
C ALA A 12 -10.95 24.71 2.44
N ARG A 13 -10.69 23.87 1.42
CA ARG A 13 -11.72 23.06 0.75
C ARG A 13 -12.44 22.14 1.74
N ASN A 14 -11.68 21.44 2.58
CA ASN A 14 -12.23 20.49 3.54
C ASN A 14 -12.93 21.14 4.74
N ALA A 15 -12.72 22.43 4.99
CA ALA A 15 -13.45 23.16 6.04
C ALA A 15 -14.96 23.27 5.73
N ASN A 16 -15.34 23.13 4.46
CA ASN A 16 -16.75 23.08 4.03
C ASN A 16 -17.36 21.68 4.06
N ASP A 17 -16.61 20.67 4.50
CA ASP A 17 -17.08 19.30 4.63
C ASP A 17 -17.89 19.14 5.93
N SER A 18 -19.13 18.66 5.83
CA SER A 18 -19.99 18.42 6.98
C SER A 18 -19.62 17.18 7.79
N ARG A 19 -18.72 16.34 7.29
CA ARG A 19 -18.25 15.13 7.96
C ARG A 19 -17.22 15.44 9.05
N THR A 20 -17.32 14.72 10.16
CA THR A 20 -16.28 14.72 11.20
C THR A 20 -14.95 14.17 10.65
N GLN A 21 -13.85 14.44 11.36
CA GLN A 21 -12.55 13.87 11.00
C GLN A 21 -12.58 12.33 10.98
N GLU A 22 -13.30 11.71 11.92
CA GLU A 22 -13.42 10.25 11.99
C GLU A 22 -14.19 9.69 10.79
N GLN A 23 -15.34 10.28 10.43
CA GLN A 23 -16.10 9.87 9.25
C GLN A 23 -15.26 9.99 7.96
N ARG A 24 -14.49 11.07 7.82
CA ARG A 24 -13.58 11.25 6.69
C ARG A 24 -12.49 10.17 6.68
N ARG A 25 -11.85 9.89 7.82
CA ARG A 25 -10.82 8.85 7.93
C ARG A 25 -11.38 7.48 7.54
N THR A 26 -12.54 7.10 8.06
CA THR A 26 -13.19 5.82 7.75
C THR A 26 -13.48 5.70 6.26
N GLN A 27 -14.02 6.74 5.62
CA GLN A 27 -14.28 6.73 4.18
C GLN A 27 -13.00 6.70 3.34
N MET A 28 -11.95 7.41 3.77
CA MET A 28 -10.65 7.38 3.10
C MET A 28 -10.00 5.99 3.21
N HIS A 29 -10.02 5.35 4.37
CA HIS A 29 -9.45 4.01 4.55
C HIS A 29 -10.20 2.94 3.75
N ALA A 30 -11.52 3.11 3.56
CA ALA A 30 -12.32 2.19 2.76
C ALA A 30 -11.96 2.17 1.25
N VAL A 31 -11.24 3.19 0.76
CA VAL A 31 -10.88 3.31 -0.67
C VAL A 31 -9.39 3.46 -0.93
N ASN A 32 -8.60 3.85 0.07
CA ASN A 32 -7.14 3.97 -0.03
C ASN A 32 -6.51 2.72 0.59
N PRO A 33 -5.97 1.79 -0.22
CA PRO A 33 -5.38 0.57 0.31
C PRO A 33 -4.10 0.87 1.11
N LEU A 34 -3.96 0.21 2.25
CA LEU A 34 -2.72 0.17 3.02
C LEU A 34 -1.71 -0.79 2.38
N TYR A 35 -2.19 -1.92 1.87
CA TYR A 35 -1.37 -2.95 1.23
C TYR A 35 -1.55 -2.94 -0.28
N MET A 36 -0.44 -2.89 -1.02
CA MET A 36 -0.43 -2.94 -2.48
C MET A 36 0.52 -4.01 -2.97
N LEU A 37 0.20 -4.61 -4.12
CA LEU A 37 1.06 -5.57 -4.78
C LEU A 37 2.28 -4.85 -5.40
N ARG A 38 3.31 -4.57 -4.58
CA ARG A 38 4.53 -3.87 -5.00
C ARG A 38 5.50 -4.85 -5.65
N ASN A 39 6.20 -4.42 -6.71
CA ASN A 39 7.12 -5.27 -7.48
C ASN A 39 8.12 -6.03 -6.61
N TYR A 40 8.74 -5.39 -5.61
CA TYR A 40 9.72 -6.07 -4.76
C TYR A 40 9.10 -7.19 -3.89
N LEU A 41 7.83 -7.05 -3.47
CA LEU A 41 7.12 -8.09 -2.71
C LEU A 41 6.82 -9.29 -3.62
N ILE A 42 6.46 -9.02 -4.88
CA ILE A 42 6.29 -10.06 -5.90
C ILE A 42 7.61 -10.79 -6.12
N GLN A 43 8.72 -10.06 -6.27
CA GLN A 43 10.04 -10.65 -6.52
C GLN A 43 10.49 -11.59 -5.39
N ILE A 44 10.32 -11.17 -4.13
CA ILE A 44 10.61 -12.03 -2.96
C ILE A 44 9.76 -13.30 -3.01
N ALA A 45 8.49 -13.20 -3.40
CA ALA A 45 7.62 -14.35 -3.52
C ALA A 45 8.00 -15.28 -4.68
N ILE A 46 8.45 -14.73 -5.81
CA ILE A 46 8.94 -15.51 -6.97
C ILE A 46 10.21 -16.27 -6.58
N GLU A 47 11.21 -15.57 -6.03
CA GLU A 47 12.51 -16.18 -5.65
C GLU A 47 12.31 -17.33 -4.65
N ALA A 48 11.48 -17.12 -3.62
CA ALA A 48 11.18 -18.18 -2.66
C ALA A 48 10.45 -19.37 -3.31
N ALA A 49 9.51 -19.12 -4.23
CA ALA A 49 8.77 -20.17 -4.91
C ALA A 49 9.64 -20.98 -5.88
N GLU A 50 10.65 -20.36 -6.51
CA GLU A 50 11.64 -21.05 -7.34
C GLU A 50 12.49 -22.04 -6.52
N ASP A 51 12.75 -21.72 -5.25
CA ASP A 51 13.40 -22.60 -4.28
C ASP A 51 12.42 -23.60 -3.61
N GLY A 52 11.15 -23.59 -4.01
CA GLY A 52 10.09 -24.47 -3.50
C GLY A 52 9.38 -23.99 -2.23
N ASP A 53 9.69 -22.79 -1.72
CA ASP A 53 8.98 -22.16 -0.60
C ASP A 53 7.87 -21.22 -1.07
N TYR A 54 6.62 -21.69 -0.99
CA TYR A 54 5.43 -20.91 -1.33
C TYR A 54 4.89 -20.08 -0.16
N ALA A 55 5.49 -20.11 1.03
CA ALA A 55 4.98 -19.37 2.19
C ALA A 55 4.92 -17.85 1.96
N PRO A 56 5.92 -17.18 1.33
CA PRO A 56 5.83 -15.75 1.03
C PRO A 56 4.70 -15.40 0.06
N LEU A 57 4.44 -16.26 -0.93
CA LEU A 57 3.32 -16.11 -1.86
C LEU A 57 1.97 -16.17 -1.12
N HIS A 58 1.77 -17.19 -0.27
CA HIS A 58 0.54 -17.32 0.51
C HIS A 58 0.33 -16.17 1.48
N LYS A 59 1.38 -15.68 2.13
CA LYS A 59 1.29 -14.48 2.98
C LYS A 59 0.91 -13.25 2.18
N LEU A 60 1.51 -13.05 1.00
CA LEU A 60 1.18 -11.93 0.12
C LEU A 60 -0.28 -11.99 -0.33
N GLN A 61 -0.77 -13.18 -0.70
CA GLN A 61 -2.18 -13.41 -1.04
C GLN A 61 -3.11 -13.07 0.12
N GLN A 62 -2.80 -13.53 1.34
CA GLN A 62 -3.60 -13.26 2.53
C GLN A 62 -3.66 -11.76 2.86
N VAL A 63 -2.54 -11.06 2.80
CA VAL A 63 -2.51 -9.62 3.08
C VAL A 63 -3.34 -8.85 2.06
N LEU A 64 -3.23 -9.22 0.78
CA LEU A 64 -3.93 -8.54 -0.31
C LEU A 64 -5.42 -8.89 -0.42
N SER A 65 -5.92 -9.88 0.32
CA SER A 65 -7.37 -10.13 0.37
C SER A 65 -8.12 -9.07 1.19
N GLU A 66 -7.43 -8.39 2.11
CA GLU A 66 -7.97 -7.28 2.92
C GLU A 66 -7.05 -6.05 2.86
N PRO A 67 -6.87 -5.42 1.68
CA PRO A 67 -5.82 -4.43 1.48
C PRO A 67 -6.10 -3.08 2.16
N PHE A 68 -7.33 -2.86 2.61
CA PHE A 68 -7.81 -1.61 3.24
C PHE A 68 -7.78 -1.65 4.76
N THR A 69 -7.61 -2.84 5.35
CA THR A 69 -7.65 -3.07 6.79
C THR A 69 -6.24 -3.31 7.30
N GLU A 70 -5.83 -2.63 8.37
CA GLU A 70 -4.55 -2.91 9.02
C GLU A 70 -4.59 -4.29 9.70
N GLN A 71 -3.59 -5.13 9.39
CA GLN A 71 -3.47 -6.49 9.88
C GLN A 71 -2.27 -6.60 10.83
N GLU A 72 -2.49 -7.15 12.02
CA GLU A 72 -1.44 -7.36 13.03
C GLU A 72 -0.31 -8.25 12.47
N GLY A 73 0.94 -7.82 12.63
CA GLY A 73 2.12 -8.55 12.14
C GLY A 73 2.46 -8.32 10.67
N TYR A 74 1.66 -7.57 9.91
CA TYR A 74 1.89 -7.32 8.47
C TYR A 74 2.34 -5.89 8.13
N ALA A 75 2.80 -5.13 9.12
CA ALA A 75 3.29 -3.75 8.91
C ALA A 75 4.35 -3.64 7.80
N ALA A 76 5.23 -4.64 7.68
CA ALA A 76 6.27 -4.69 6.64
C ALA A 76 5.72 -4.65 5.21
N TYR A 77 4.49 -5.13 4.97
CA TYR A 77 3.86 -5.12 3.63
C TYR A 77 3.33 -3.72 3.23
N ALA A 78 3.19 -2.80 4.19
CA ALA A 78 2.81 -1.41 3.94
C ALA A 78 4.02 -0.50 3.67
N GLU A 79 5.23 -0.99 3.95
CA GLU A 79 6.45 -0.19 3.83
C GLU A 79 6.76 0.23 2.39
N ARG A 80 7.54 1.32 2.30
CA ARG A 80 8.12 1.75 1.03
C ARG A 80 9.08 0.67 0.53
N PRO A 81 9.24 0.54 -0.80
CA PRO A 81 10.22 -0.38 -1.34
C PRO A 81 11.62 -0.10 -0.81
N PRO A 82 12.41 -1.14 -0.48
CA PRO A 82 13.83 -1.00 -0.18
C PRO A 82 14.59 -0.46 -1.40
N GLU A 83 15.81 0.04 -1.22
CA GLU A 83 16.59 0.68 -2.31
C GLU A 83 16.71 -0.21 -3.56
N TRP A 84 17.00 -1.50 -3.40
CA TRP A 84 17.08 -2.45 -4.51
C TRP A 84 15.74 -2.66 -5.23
N GLY A 85 14.63 -2.55 -4.50
CA GLY A 85 13.27 -2.77 -5.01
C GLY A 85 12.70 -1.59 -5.78
N LYS A 86 13.28 -0.38 -5.66
CA LYS A 86 12.79 0.84 -6.33
C LYS A 86 12.91 0.81 -7.85
N HIS A 87 13.90 0.07 -8.37
CA HIS A 87 14.19 0.00 -9.81
C HIS A 87 13.78 -1.33 -10.44
N LEU A 88 13.07 -2.19 -9.67
CA LEU A 88 12.69 -3.50 -10.15
C LEU A 88 11.54 -3.38 -11.17
N SER A 89 11.83 -3.70 -12.43
CA SER A 89 10.83 -3.87 -13.47
C SER A 89 10.51 -5.36 -13.60
N ILE A 90 9.32 -5.76 -13.15
CA ILE A 90 8.81 -7.09 -13.47
C ILE A 90 8.20 -6.99 -14.86
N SER A 91 8.90 -7.53 -15.85
CA SER A 91 8.37 -7.66 -17.19
C SER A 91 7.28 -8.72 -17.18
N CYS A 92 6.02 -8.30 -17.26
CA CYS A 92 4.93 -9.19 -17.65
C CYS A 92 5.14 -9.55 -19.13
N SER A 93 5.95 -10.57 -19.42
CA SER A 93 6.00 -11.17 -20.76
C SER A 93 4.61 -11.72 -21.06
N SER A 94 3.89 -11.01 -21.93
CA SER A 94 2.63 -11.46 -22.54
C SER A 94 2.92 -12.38 -23.70
#